data_AF-A0A0L7KPF6-F1
#
_entry.id   AF-A0A0L7KPF6-F1
#
_cell.length_a   1.000
_cell.length_b   1.000
_cell.length_c   1.000
_cell.angle_alpha   90.00
_cell.angle_beta   90.00
_cell.angle_gamma   90.00
#
_symmetry.space_group_name_H-M   'P 1'
#
loop_
_entity.id
_entity.type
_entity.pdbx_description
1 polymer ?
#
loop_
_entity_poly.entity_id
_entity_poly.type
_entity_poly.pdbx_seq_one_letter_code
_entity_poly.pdbx_strand_id
1 'polypeptide(L)' 'MQRRKDPDPQFILSRRGKPIMEFLKHRYIKHGTSIDGSKVRWVCSSQSRKRCKAVIWTYNKAIINGSYKHTHPPVTK' A
#
# COMPACT_ATOMS: atom_id res chain seq x y z
N MET A 1 8.04 -28.17 -0.28
CA MET A 1 8.13 -26.87 0.42
C MET A 1 7.16 -25.89 -0.22
N GLN A 2 5.95 -25.74 0.31
CA GLN A 2 4.97 -24.78 -0.25
C GLN A 2 5.41 -23.36 0.12
N ARG A 3 5.95 -22.60 -0.86
CA ARG A 3 6.16 -21.16 -0.69
C ARG A 3 4.79 -20.55 -0.42
N ARG A 4 4.56 -19.99 0.77
CA ARG A 4 3.35 -19.20 1.01
C ARG A 4 3.38 -18.05 0.01
N LYS A 5 2.46 -18.07 -0.94
CA LYS A 5 2.27 -16.95 -1.87
C LYS A 5 1.69 -15.83 -1.02
N ASP A 6 2.46 -14.76 -0.81
CA ASP A 6 1.89 -13.55 -0.23
C ASP A 6 0.70 -13.10 -1.09
N PRO A 7 -0.39 -12.62 -0.48
CA PRO A 7 -1.57 -12.21 -1.21
C PRO A 7 -1.24 -11.03 -2.13
N ASP A 8 -1.72 -11.05 -3.36
CA ASP A 8 -1.52 -9.95 -4.30
C ASP A 8 -2.13 -8.63 -3.78
N PRO A 9 -1.50 -7.47 -4.03
CA PRO A 9 -2.07 -6.17 -3.68
C PRO A 9 -3.36 -5.93 -4.48
N GLN A 10 -4.40 -5.46 -3.79
CA GLN A 10 -5.65 -5.05 -4.42
C GLN A 10 -5.70 -3.54 -4.59
N PHE A 11 -6.05 -3.07 -5.77
CA PHE A 11 -6.22 -1.65 -6.06
C PHE A 11 -7.70 -1.31 -6.14
N ILE A 12 -8.15 -0.45 -5.24
CA ILE A 12 -9.54 0.00 -5.17
C ILE A 12 -9.61 1.52 -5.23
N LEU A 13 -10.80 2.05 -5.49
CA LEU A 13 -11.07 3.47 -5.36
C LEU A 13 -11.71 3.77 -4.00
N SER A 14 -11.26 4.85 -3.37
CA SER A 14 -11.98 5.44 -2.24
C SER A 14 -13.34 5.98 -2.70
N ARG A 15 -14.25 6.26 -1.75
CA ARG A 15 -15.53 6.94 -2.02
C ARG A 15 -15.38 8.28 -2.77
N ARG A 16 -14.21 8.92 -2.71
CA ARG A 16 -13.89 10.18 -3.39
C ARG A 16 -13.05 9.98 -4.66
N GLY A 17 -12.99 8.77 -5.21
CA GLY A 17 -12.25 8.45 -6.43
C GLY A 17 -10.73 8.36 -6.28
N LYS A 18 -10.16 8.59 -5.08
CA LYS A 18 -8.71 8.44 -4.85
C LYS A 18 -8.29 6.97 -4.83
N PRO A 19 -7.21 6.57 -5.51
CA PRO A 19 -6.74 5.19 -5.53
C PRO A 19 -6.17 4.78 -4.17
N ILE A 20 -6.50 3.56 -3.75
CA ILE A 20 -6.06 2.92 -2.51
C ILE A 20 -5.53 1.53 -2.87
N MET A 21 -4.43 1.16 -2.23
CA MET A 21 -3.90 -0.20 -2.30
C MET A 21 -4.17 -0.92 -0.98
N GLU A 22 -4.82 -2.07 -1.04
CA GLU A 22 -5.02 -2.99 0.08
C GLU A 22 -4.00 -4.14 -0.03
N PHE A 23 -3.19 -4.30 1.02
CA PHE A 23 -2.16 -5.33 1.10
C PHE A 23 -1.99 -5.77 2.56
N LEU A 24 -1.96 -7.08 2.82
CA LEU A 24 -1.85 -7.66 4.16
C LEU A 24 -2.83 -7.05 5.19
N LYS A 25 -4.10 -6.87 4.78
CA LYS A 25 -5.18 -6.24 5.59
C LYS A 25 -4.92 -4.77 5.97
N HIS A 26 -3.94 -4.12 5.36
CA HIS A 26 -3.64 -2.71 5.58
C HIS A 26 -3.89 -1.90 4.32
N ARG A 27 -4.27 -0.63 4.53
CA ARG A 27 -4.57 0.30 3.45
C ARG A 27 -3.42 1.26 3.26
N TYR A 28 -3.06 1.46 2.01
CA TYR A 28 -2.07 2.41 1.60
C TYR A 28 -2.69 3.41 0.63
N ILE A 29 -2.34 4.68 0.82
CA ILE A 29 -2.75 5.77 -0.06
C ILE A 29 -1.60 6.15 -0.98
N LYS A 30 -1.95 6.56 -2.19
CA LYS A 30 -0.99 7.08 -3.17
C LYS A 30 -0.38 8.38 -2.66
N HIS A 31 0.93 8.40 -2.49
CA HIS A 31 1.69 9.57 -2.02
C HIS A 31 2.45 10.27 -3.14
N GLY A 32 2.94 9.52 -4.13
CA GLY A 32 3.69 10.09 -5.24
C GLY A 32 3.81 9.11 -6.40
N THR A 33 4.09 9.64 -7.58
CA THR A 33 4.26 8.86 -8.81
C THR A 33 5.46 9.36 -9.60
N SER A 34 6.11 8.49 -10.35
CA SER A 34 7.00 8.90 -11.43
C SER A 34 6.25 9.66 -12.53
N ILE A 35 7.01 10.35 -13.37
CA ILE A 35 6.50 11.16 -14.49
C ILE A 35 5.64 10.32 -15.45
N ASP A 36 6.06 9.08 -15.72
CA ASP A 36 5.39 8.13 -16.61
C ASP A 36 4.24 7.36 -15.95
N GLY A 37 3.96 7.58 -14.66
CA GLY A 37 2.89 6.87 -13.96
C GLY A 37 3.24 5.45 -13.49
N SER A 38 4.34 4.87 -13.95
CA SER A 38 4.66 3.44 -13.77
C SER A 38 5.06 3.11 -12.34
N LYS A 39 5.83 3.99 -11.68
CA LYS A 39 6.31 3.82 -10.31
C LYS A 39 5.48 4.65 -9.35
N VAL A 40 4.84 3.99 -8.38
CA VAL A 40 3.99 4.64 -7.39
C VAL A 40 4.53 4.38 -5.98
N ARG A 41 4.62 5.44 -5.18
CA ARG A 41 4.88 5.38 -3.74
C ARG A 41 3.55 5.35 -2.99
N TRP A 42 3.33 4.29 -2.23
CA TRP A 42 2.17 4.06 -1.39
C TRP A 42 2.58 4.15 0.08
N VAL A 43 1.87 4.95 0.86
CA VAL A 43 2.13 5.09 2.31
C VAL A 43 0.94 4.58 3.10
N CYS A 44 1.17 4.04 4.29
CA CYS A 44 0.07 3.61 5.15
C CYS A 44 -0.93 4.76 5.37
N SER A 45 -2.22 4.49 5.24
CA SER A 45 -3.28 5.49 5.44
C SER A 45 -3.28 6.09 6.85
N SER A 46 -2.70 5.38 7.83
CA SER A 46 -2.53 5.84 9.21
C SER A 46 -1.17 6.52 9.46
N GLN A 47 -0.37 6.82 8.44
CA GLN A 47 0.92 7.49 8.61
C GLN A 47 0.79 8.84 9.35
N SER A 48 -0.19 9.67 8.99
CA SER A 48 -0.41 10.95 9.67
C SER A 48 -0.96 10.79 11.10
N ARG A 49 -1.90 9.86 11.31
CA ARG A 49 -2.61 9.71 12.60
C ARG A 49 -1.87 8.85 13.62
N LYS A 50 -1.16 7.81 13.18
CA LYS A 50 -0.49 6.79 14.02
C LYS A 50 1.03 6.76 13.83
N ARG A 51 1.60 7.73 13.09
CA ARG A 51 3.03 7.81 12.77
C ARG A 51 3.59 6.51 12.17
N CYS A 52 2.74 5.75 11.48
CA CYS A 52 3.14 4.50 10.86
C CYS A 52 4.16 4.75 9.74
N LYS A 53 5.23 3.96 9.70
CA LYS A 53 6.32 4.10 8.70
C LYS A 53 6.24 3.09 7.56
N ALA A 54 5.15 2.31 7.47
CA ALA A 54 4.96 1.36 6.38
C ALA A 54 4.77 2.09 5.05
N VAL A 55 5.59 1.71 4.06
CA VAL A 55 5.65 2.30 2.71
C VAL A 55 5.90 1.18 1.71
N ILE A 56 5.22 1.24 0.58
CA ILE A 56 5.37 0.29 -0.53
C ILE A 56 5.63 1.07 -1.82
N TRP A 57 6.51 0.54 -2.66
CA TRP A 57 6.71 1.00 -4.02
C TRP A 57 6.21 -0.07 -4.98
N THR A 58 5.40 0.36 -5.94
CA THR A 58 4.94 -0.50 -7.03
C THR A 58 5.51 0.00 -8.35
N TYR A 59 5.78 -0.91 -9.28
CA TYR A 59 6.01 -0.63 -10.70
C TYR A 59 4.96 -1.37 -11.52
N ASN A 60 4.18 -0.67 -12.34
CA ASN A 60 3.08 -1.26 -13.13
C ASN A 60 2.17 -2.17 -12.29
N LYS A 61 1.76 -1.70 -11.10
CA LYS A 61 0.93 -2.41 -10.11
C LYS A 61 1.57 -3.64 -9.43
N ALA A 62 2.80 -4.02 -9.80
CA ALA A 62 3.57 -5.03 -9.08
C ALA A 62 4.38 -4.40 -7.94
N ILE A 63 4.41 -5.02 -6.76
CA ILE A 63 5.26 -4.55 -5.66
C ILE A 63 6.72 -4.82 -6.00
N ILE A 64 7.55 -3.77 -5.97
CA ILE A 64 9.00 -3.88 -6.24
C ILE A 64 9.85 -3.73 -4.98
N ASN A 65 9.35 -3.02 -3.97
CA ASN A 65 10.06 -2.78 -2.71
C ASN A 65 9.08 -2.26 -1.65
N GLY A 66 9.41 -2.40 -0.36
CA GLY A 66 8.63 -1.80 0.72
C GLY A 66 8.99 -2.29 2.11
N SER A 67 8.47 -1.57 3.12
CA SER A 67 8.43 -2.01 4.51
C SER A 67 6.98 -2.27 4.90
N TYR A 68 6.70 -3.52 5.26
CA TYR A 68 5.36 -3.98 5.67
C TYR A 68 5.15 -3.92 7.20
N LYS A 69 6.13 -3.42 7.95
CA LYS A 69 6.04 -3.33 9.42
C LYS A 69 5.14 -2.15 9.82
N HIS A 70 3.99 -2.46 10.39
CA HIS A 70 3.06 -1.48 10.94
C HIS A 70 3.21 -1.38 12.45
N THR A 71 3.05 -0.17 12.98
CA THR A 71 3.08 0.12 14.43
C THR A 71 1.67 0.14 15.04
N HIS A 72 0.68 -0.43 14.34
CA HIS A 72 -0.72 -0.42 14.73
C HIS A 72 -1.45 -1.62 14.13
N PRO A 73 -2.59 -2.03 14.71
CA PRO A 73 -3.44 -3.05 14.12
C PRO A 73 -4.04 -2.58 12.76
N PRO A 74 -4.44 -3.53 11.90
CA PRO A 74 -5.23 -3.25 10.70
C PRO A 74 -6.39 -2.30 10.98
N VAL A 75 -6.62 -1.35 10.07
CA VAL A 75 -7.82 -0.50 10.15
C VAL A 75 -8.98 -1.32 9.61
N THR A 76 -9.86 -1.77 10.49
CA THR A 76 -11.06 -2.54 10.12
C THR A 76 -11.96 -1.71 9.20
N LYS A 77 -12.61 -2.40 8.26
CA LYS A 77 -13.42 -1.84 7.18
C LYS A 77 -14.68 -1.17 7.69
#